data_AF-A0A3G9CY32-F1
#
_entry.id   AF-A0A3G9CY32-F1
#
_cell.length_a   1.000
_cell.length_b   1.000
_cell.length_c   1.000
_cell.angle_alpha   90.00
_cell.angle_beta   90.00
_cell.angle_gamma   90.00
#
_symmetry.space_group_name_H-M   'P 1'
#
loop_
_entity.id
_entity.type
_entity.pdbx_description
1 polymer ?
#
loop_
_entity_poly.entity_id
_entity_poly.type
_entity_poly.pdbx_seq_one_letter_code
_entity_poly.pdbx_strand_id
1 'polypeptide(L)'
;MDEHIIEALGKTKIVIKNGRIISMGKPMIKYCPLFHKYRGIKELNKDTIQENIEFRIKDFGMCTPKRELRMRDFLSFGVSEIISTLLEDDIIDCAVMVCEGAGTVLITQPELAQGIGGRISGVIKTTPIKEIIEKLGRENVLEPDTAKIDQPMGVNKALNEGYNSIAVTVASLDDAKKIKKINSKVYVFAVHLTGITRKEAEMLFKTADIITSCASKHIREIGDKKALFKAGYSIPIYAATKAGEKFIKKRIKKIGGLKEKKNPKLPYPLI
;
A
#
# COMPACT_ATOMS: atom_id res chain seq x y z
N MET A 1 -6.35 3.90 24.12
CA MET A 1 -7.09 5.04 23.52
C MET A 1 -6.96 4.90 22.01
N ASP A 2 -8.07 4.78 21.30
CA ASP A 2 -8.11 4.64 19.83
C ASP A 2 -7.57 5.94 19.20
N GLU A 3 -6.39 5.83 18.59
CA GLU A 3 -5.72 6.86 17.83
C GLU A 3 -4.99 6.24 16.63
N HIS A 4 -5.18 6.84 15.47
CA HIS A 4 -4.57 6.46 14.20
C HIS A 4 -3.99 7.69 13.51
N ILE A 5 -2.75 7.58 13.04
CA ILE A 5 -2.08 8.61 12.25
C ILE A 5 -1.81 8.03 10.86
N ILE A 6 -2.41 8.63 9.85
CA ILE A 6 -2.30 8.18 8.46
C ILE A 6 -1.75 9.29 7.56
N GLU A 7 -1.25 8.90 6.40
CA GLU A 7 -0.93 9.78 5.28
C GLU A 7 -1.83 9.43 4.10
N ALA A 8 -2.79 10.30 3.82
CA ALA A 8 -3.76 10.11 2.76
C ALA A 8 -3.76 11.31 1.80
N LEU A 9 -4.28 11.11 0.59
CA LEU A 9 -4.54 12.16 -0.41
C LEU A 9 -3.44 13.25 -0.47
N GLY A 10 -2.43 12.98 -1.28
CA GLY A 10 -1.29 13.89 -1.41
C GLY A 10 -0.35 13.90 -0.21
N LYS A 11 -0.26 12.74 0.46
CA LYS A 11 0.60 12.53 1.65
C LYS A 11 0.27 13.52 2.78
N THR A 12 -1.00 13.87 2.90
CA THR A 12 -1.51 14.69 4.00
C THR A 12 -1.54 13.86 5.26
N LYS A 13 -0.86 14.31 6.30
CA LYS A 13 -0.90 13.69 7.63
C LYS A 13 -2.26 13.97 8.29
N ILE A 14 -2.93 12.93 8.77
CA ILE A 14 -4.26 13.02 9.38
C ILE A 14 -4.27 12.21 10.66
N VAL A 15 -4.78 12.80 11.74
CA VAL A 15 -4.97 12.12 13.02
C VAL A 15 -6.46 11.84 13.18
N ILE A 16 -6.80 10.56 13.32
CA ILE A 16 -8.15 10.06 13.57
C ILE A 16 -8.19 9.47 14.96
N LYS A 17 -9.19 9.87 15.75
CA LYS A 17 -9.41 9.38 17.12
C LYS A 17 -10.87 9.01 17.28
N ASN A 18 -11.16 7.78 17.71
CA ASN A 18 -12.53 7.28 17.87
C ASN A 18 -13.39 7.51 16.60
N GLY A 19 -12.82 7.22 15.43
CA GLY A 19 -13.50 7.43 14.15
C GLY A 19 -13.79 8.90 13.77
N ARG A 20 -13.11 9.89 14.38
CA ARG A 20 -13.25 11.32 14.02
C ARG A 20 -11.91 11.94 13.69
N ILE A 21 -11.87 12.82 12.70
CA ILE A 21 -10.67 13.58 12.35
C ILE A 21 -10.43 14.63 13.43
N ILE A 22 -9.27 14.59 14.09
CA ILE A 22 -8.88 15.54 15.16
C ILE A 22 -7.90 16.58 14.62
N SER A 23 -7.03 16.19 13.69
CA SER A 23 -6.14 17.14 13.03
C SER A 23 -5.79 16.67 11.63
N MET A 24 -5.45 17.65 10.78
CA MET A 24 -5.07 17.42 9.41
C MET A 24 -4.02 18.43 8.96
N GLY A 25 -2.96 17.94 8.34
CA GLY A 25 -1.89 18.74 7.76
C GLY A 25 -2.27 19.32 6.39
N LYS A 26 -1.26 19.83 5.69
CA LYS A 26 -1.40 20.30 4.30
C LYS A 26 -0.96 19.20 3.32
N PRO A 27 -1.62 19.06 2.17
CA PRO A 27 -1.17 18.14 1.14
C PRO A 27 0.15 18.61 0.51
N MET A 28 1.03 17.66 0.21
CA MET A 28 2.29 17.93 -0.50
C MET A 28 2.08 18.11 -2.02
N ILE A 29 0.95 17.63 -2.54
CA ILE A 29 0.58 17.73 -3.95
C ILE A 29 -0.87 18.22 -4.07
N LYS A 30 -1.18 18.96 -5.13
CA LYS A 30 -2.50 19.54 -5.39
C LYS A 30 -3.43 18.66 -6.21
N TYR A 31 -2.90 17.64 -6.89
CA TYR A 31 -3.71 16.81 -7.77
C TYR A 31 -3.24 15.36 -7.78
N CYS A 32 -4.20 14.43 -7.78
CA CYS A 32 -3.95 13.01 -7.98
C CYS A 32 -4.97 12.43 -8.97
N PRO A 33 -4.53 11.86 -10.11
CA PRO A 33 -5.43 11.32 -11.13
C PRO A 33 -6.25 10.11 -10.64
N LEU A 34 -5.75 9.38 -9.64
CA LEU A 34 -6.50 8.28 -9.03
C LEU A 34 -7.69 8.81 -8.23
N PHE A 35 -7.50 9.83 -7.38
CA PHE A 35 -8.60 10.42 -6.63
C PHE A 35 -9.57 11.21 -7.51
N HIS A 36 -9.09 11.86 -8.57
CA HIS A 36 -9.99 12.43 -9.57
C HIS A 36 -10.89 11.35 -10.17
N LYS A 37 -10.31 10.25 -10.66
CA LYS A 37 -11.07 9.20 -11.36
C LYS A 37 -12.14 8.56 -10.46
N TYR A 38 -11.79 8.20 -9.24
CA TYR A 38 -12.66 7.39 -8.38
C TYR A 38 -13.49 8.20 -7.36
N ARG A 39 -13.13 9.46 -7.12
CA ARG A 39 -13.78 10.32 -6.12
C ARG A 39 -14.19 11.68 -6.66
N GLY A 40 -13.94 11.98 -7.92
CA GLY A 40 -14.25 13.29 -8.52
C GLY A 40 -13.40 14.45 -8.01
N ILE A 41 -12.35 14.16 -7.22
CA ILE A 41 -11.54 15.19 -6.56
C ILE A 41 -10.59 15.83 -7.58
N LYS A 42 -10.91 17.07 -7.99
CA LYS A 42 -10.13 17.85 -8.97
C LYS A 42 -8.95 18.57 -8.35
N GLU A 43 -9.03 18.91 -7.07
CA GLU A 43 -7.96 19.55 -6.31
C GLU A 43 -7.91 18.95 -4.90
N LEU A 44 -6.70 18.70 -4.42
CA LEU A 44 -6.40 18.26 -3.07
C LEU A 44 -6.20 19.49 -2.20
N ASN A 45 -7.18 19.76 -1.35
CA ASN A 45 -7.16 20.84 -0.36
C ASN A 45 -7.77 20.31 0.95
N LYS A 46 -7.85 21.17 1.97
CA LYS A 46 -8.35 20.76 3.29
C LYS A 46 -9.74 20.13 3.19
N ASP A 47 -10.67 20.80 2.51
CA ASP A 47 -12.08 20.41 2.49
C ASP A 47 -12.28 19.11 1.70
N THR A 48 -11.71 18.99 0.50
CA THR A 48 -11.86 17.78 -0.32
C THR A 48 -11.21 16.55 0.32
N ILE A 49 -10.15 16.74 1.10
CA ILE A 49 -9.51 15.65 1.85
C ILE A 49 -10.35 15.26 3.05
N GLN A 50 -10.87 16.24 3.81
CA GLN A 50 -11.73 15.99 4.96
C GLN A 50 -12.96 15.18 4.54
N GLU A 51 -13.70 15.67 3.54
CA GLU A 51 -14.87 14.99 2.98
C GLU A 51 -14.54 13.56 2.55
N ASN A 52 -13.38 13.35 1.91
CA ASN A 52 -12.98 12.02 1.49
C ASN A 52 -12.72 11.08 2.66
N ILE A 53 -12.06 11.56 3.72
CA ILE A 53 -11.74 10.73 4.88
C ILE A 53 -12.99 10.41 5.70
N GLU A 54 -13.86 11.40 5.92
CA GLU A 54 -15.17 11.20 6.55
C GLU A 54 -16.01 10.19 5.75
N PHE A 55 -15.99 10.29 4.42
CA PHE A 55 -16.60 9.29 3.54
C PHE A 55 -16.03 7.89 3.81
N ARG A 56 -14.70 7.70 3.90
CA ARG A 56 -14.09 6.38 4.12
C ARG A 56 -14.42 5.80 5.49
N ILE A 57 -14.44 6.63 6.52
CA ILE A 57 -14.84 6.25 7.88
C ILE A 57 -16.30 5.77 7.85
N LYS A 58 -17.20 6.52 7.20
CA LYS A 58 -18.62 6.17 7.08
C LYS A 58 -18.87 4.93 6.22
N ASP A 59 -18.17 4.81 5.10
CA ASP A 59 -18.45 3.83 4.06
C ASP A 59 -17.95 2.42 4.41
N PHE A 60 -16.72 2.30 4.94
CA PHE A 60 -16.14 0.98 5.24
C PHE A 60 -15.54 0.88 6.65
N GLY A 61 -15.82 1.85 7.52
CA GLY A 61 -15.39 1.82 8.91
C GLY A 61 -13.88 2.02 9.11
N MET A 62 -13.20 2.74 8.20
CA MET A 62 -11.76 3.04 8.31
C MET A 62 -11.42 3.59 9.71
N CYS A 63 -10.41 3.01 10.37
CA CYS A 63 -10.00 3.40 11.73
C CYS A 63 -11.13 3.25 12.79
N THR A 64 -12.00 2.25 12.66
CA THR A 64 -13.07 1.96 13.64
C THR A 64 -13.34 0.46 13.79
N PRO A 65 -14.01 0.00 14.86
CA PRO A 65 -14.50 -1.38 15.00
C PRO A 65 -15.36 -1.89 13.84
N LYS A 66 -16.01 -0.99 13.10
CA LYS A 66 -16.90 -1.32 11.96
C LYS A 66 -16.14 -1.61 10.67
N ARG A 67 -14.82 -1.76 10.72
CA ARG A 67 -13.99 -1.97 9.55
C ARG A 67 -14.42 -3.19 8.73
N GLU A 68 -14.65 -2.98 7.44
CA GLU A 68 -14.91 -4.03 6.45
C GLU A 68 -13.59 -4.55 5.87
N LEU A 69 -13.08 -5.69 6.34
CA LEU A 69 -11.75 -6.18 5.96
C LEU A 69 -11.71 -7.01 4.68
N ARG A 70 -12.85 -7.54 4.23
CA ARG A 70 -12.94 -8.40 3.05
C ARG A 70 -13.58 -7.63 1.92
N MET A 71 -12.86 -7.50 0.80
CA MET A 71 -13.34 -6.77 -0.35
C MET A 71 -12.90 -7.45 -1.65
N ARG A 72 -13.67 -7.19 -2.72
CA ARG A 72 -13.22 -7.45 -4.10
C ARG A 72 -12.33 -6.31 -4.57
N ASP A 73 -11.73 -6.50 -5.75
CA ASP A 73 -10.87 -5.50 -6.40
C ASP A 73 -11.50 -4.10 -6.40
N PHE A 74 -10.81 -3.15 -5.76
CA PHE A 74 -11.23 -1.75 -5.75
C PHE A 74 -10.71 -1.01 -6.99
N LEU A 75 -9.46 -1.29 -7.39
CA LEU A 75 -8.89 -0.81 -8.64
C LEU A 75 -8.80 -1.97 -9.64
N SER A 76 -8.76 -1.64 -10.92
CA SER A 76 -8.38 -2.63 -11.93
C SER A 76 -6.92 -3.07 -11.78
N PHE A 77 -6.04 -2.19 -11.28
CA PHE A 77 -4.60 -2.44 -11.24
C PHE A 77 -3.93 -1.63 -10.11
N GLY A 78 -3.23 -2.31 -9.19
CA GLY A 78 -2.61 -1.76 -7.99
C GLY A 78 -1.77 -2.81 -7.25
N VAL A 79 -1.10 -2.44 -6.15
CA VAL A 79 -0.24 -3.38 -5.40
C VAL A 79 -1.06 -4.42 -4.67
N SER A 80 -2.13 -4.01 -3.97
CA SER A 80 -3.09 -4.93 -3.38
C SER A 80 -3.63 -5.92 -4.40
N GLU A 81 -4.01 -5.43 -5.58
CA GLU A 81 -4.57 -6.23 -6.69
C GLU A 81 -3.56 -7.26 -7.21
N ILE A 82 -2.28 -6.88 -7.30
CA ILE A 82 -1.21 -7.82 -7.63
C ILE A 82 -1.09 -8.85 -6.52
N ILE A 83 -0.93 -8.45 -5.26
CA ILE A 83 -0.77 -9.38 -4.12
C ILE A 83 -1.96 -10.35 -4.03
N SER A 84 -3.19 -9.85 -4.13
CA SER A 84 -4.41 -10.67 -4.15
C SER A 84 -4.37 -11.70 -5.28
N THR A 85 -3.98 -11.29 -6.48
CA THR A 85 -3.80 -12.21 -7.62
C THR A 85 -2.72 -13.26 -7.32
N LEU A 86 -1.61 -12.88 -6.70
CA LEU A 86 -0.53 -13.82 -6.38
C LEU A 86 -0.94 -14.83 -5.31
N LEU A 87 -1.72 -14.41 -4.30
CA LEU A 87 -2.29 -15.31 -3.29
C LEU A 87 -3.31 -16.27 -3.92
N GLU A 88 -4.19 -15.76 -4.79
CA GLU A 88 -5.24 -16.58 -5.42
C GLU A 88 -4.69 -17.61 -6.41
N ASP A 89 -3.53 -17.33 -7.00
CA ASP A 89 -2.82 -18.22 -7.92
C ASP A 89 -1.71 -19.03 -7.25
N ASP A 90 -1.65 -19.05 -5.91
CA ASP A 90 -0.64 -19.76 -5.09
C ASP A 90 0.82 -19.46 -5.48
N ILE A 91 1.08 -18.26 -6.01
CA ILE A 91 2.43 -17.79 -6.35
C ILE A 91 3.17 -17.32 -5.09
N ILE A 92 2.42 -16.74 -4.16
CA ILE A 92 2.87 -16.41 -2.80
C ILE A 92 1.94 -17.11 -1.82
N ASP A 93 2.47 -17.52 -0.67
CA ASP A 93 1.71 -18.20 0.38
C ASP A 93 1.34 -17.26 1.55
N CYS A 94 2.02 -16.10 1.65
CA CYS A 94 1.75 -15.08 2.65
C CYS A 94 2.10 -13.67 2.17
N ALA A 95 1.29 -12.70 2.57
CA ALA A 95 1.56 -11.27 2.42
C ALA A 95 1.68 -10.58 3.79
N VAL A 96 2.79 -9.90 4.02
CA VAL A 96 3.01 -9.05 5.20
C VAL A 96 2.61 -7.62 4.84
N MET A 97 1.55 -7.12 5.50
CA MET A 97 0.90 -5.84 5.20
C MET A 97 0.65 -5.03 6.47
N VAL A 98 0.15 -3.79 6.31
CA VAL A 98 -0.26 -2.94 7.43
C VAL A 98 -1.76 -2.73 7.41
N CYS A 99 -2.41 -2.98 8.54
CA CYS A 99 -3.83 -2.73 8.75
C CYS A 99 -4.01 -1.74 9.91
N GLU A 100 -4.76 -0.65 9.69
CA GLU A 100 -5.18 0.19 10.80
C GLU A 100 -6.02 -0.63 11.78
N GLY A 101 -5.85 -0.37 13.08
CA GLY A 101 -6.43 -1.19 14.14
C GLY A 101 -5.65 -2.46 14.49
N ALA A 102 -4.66 -2.89 13.68
CA ALA A 102 -3.91 -4.13 13.94
C ALA A 102 -2.39 -4.03 13.76
N GLY A 103 -1.87 -3.03 13.04
CA GLY A 103 -0.43 -2.89 12.81
C GLY A 103 0.05 -3.79 11.67
N THR A 104 1.20 -4.46 11.85
CA THR A 104 1.70 -5.47 10.92
C THR A 104 0.88 -6.75 11.00
N VAL A 105 0.46 -7.25 9.85
CA VAL A 105 -0.40 -8.44 9.73
C VAL A 105 0.09 -9.38 8.64
N LEU A 106 -0.10 -10.68 8.86
CA LEU A 106 0.16 -11.76 7.91
C LEU A 106 -1.16 -12.13 7.24
N ILE A 107 -1.19 -12.13 5.91
CA ILE A 107 -2.41 -12.32 5.14
C ILE A 107 -2.20 -13.43 4.12
N THR A 108 -3.04 -14.45 4.18
CA THR A 108 -3.05 -15.58 3.26
C THR A 108 -4.24 -15.56 2.31
N GLN A 109 -5.23 -14.69 2.56
CA GLN A 109 -6.48 -14.66 1.81
C GLN A 109 -6.55 -13.46 0.85
N PRO A 110 -6.83 -13.67 -0.45
CA PRO A 110 -6.88 -12.60 -1.45
C PRO A 110 -7.80 -11.43 -1.10
N GLU A 111 -9.01 -11.72 -0.59
CA GLU A 111 -10.01 -10.71 -0.23
C GLU A 111 -9.57 -9.82 0.95
N LEU A 112 -8.77 -10.36 1.88
CA LEU A 112 -8.20 -9.59 2.97
C LEU A 112 -7.08 -8.67 2.46
N ALA A 113 -6.22 -9.16 1.56
CA ALA A 113 -5.20 -8.32 0.93
C ALA A 113 -5.82 -7.12 0.20
N GLN A 114 -6.97 -7.32 -0.46
CA GLN A 114 -7.77 -6.25 -1.06
C GLN A 114 -8.37 -5.30 -0.02
N GLY A 115 -9.13 -5.82 0.95
CA GLY A 115 -9.84 -4.96 1.89
C GLY A 115 -8.91 -4.17 2.79
N ILE A 116 -7.71 -4.70 3.09
CA ILE A 116 -6.61 -3.97 3.72
C ILE A 116 -6.00 -3.01 2.69
N GLY A 117 -5.26 -3.48 1.70
CA GLY A 117 -4.42 -2.60 0.87
C GLY A 117 -5.15 -1.70 -0.12
N GLY A 118 -6.31 -2.09 -0.64
CA GLY A 118 -6.95 -1.44 -1.78
C GLY A 118 -7.56 -0.06 -1.49
N ARG A 119 -7.90 0.20 -0.22
CA ARG A 119 -8.57 1.46 0.21
C ARG A 119 -7.83 2.21 1.31
N ILE A 120 -6.78 1.60 1.87
CA ILE A 120 -5.93 2.18 2.91
C ILE A 120 -4.93 3.15 2.28
N SER A 121 -4.62 4.21 3.03
CA SER A 121 -3.51 5.13 2.74
C SER A 121 -2.33 4.83 3.67
N GLY A 122 -1.16 5.47 3.54
CA GLY A 122 -0.03 5.16 4.42
C GLY A 122 -0.42 5.24 5.90
N VAL A 123 -0.03 4.26 6.72
CA VAL A 123 -0.30 4.26 8.16
C VAL A 123 1.01 4.54 8.88
N ILE A 124 1.09 5.66 9.59
CA ILE A 124 2.27 6.06 10.38
C ILE A 124 2.19 5.41 11.78
N LYS A 125 1.01 5.49 12.39
CA LYS A 125 0.76 4.99 13.75
C LYS A 125 -0.67 4.47 13.82
N THR A 126 -0.86 3.43 14.60
CA THR A 126 -2.17 2.89 14.90
C THR A 126 -2.20 2.39 16.34
N THR A 127 -3.38 2.14 16.85
CA THR A 127 -3.63 1.49 18.14
C THR A 127 -4.52 0.27 17.90
N PRO A 128 -4.52 -0.71 18.82
CA PRO A 128 -5.29 -1.94 18.64
C PRO A 128 -6.79 -1.67 18.70
N ILE A 129 -7.51 -2.21 17.71
CA ILE A 129 -8.97 -2.31 17.68
C ILE A 129 -9.29 -3.80 17.78
N LYS A 130 -9.89 -4.21 18.89
CA LYS A 130 -10.14 -5.61 19.24
C LYS A 130 -10.92 -6.33 18.14
N GLU A 131 -11.97 -5.72 17.62
CA GLU A 131 -12.85 -6.30 16.61
C GLU A 131 -12.12 -6.51 15.27
N ILE A 132 -11.14 -5.66 14.94
CA ILE A 132 -10.32 -5.83 13.73
C ILE A 132 -9.35 -7.00 13.93
N ILE A 133 -8.68 -7.04 15.07
CA ILE A 133 -7.72 -8.10 15.41
C ILE A 133 -8.41 -9.47 15.46
N GLU A 134 -9.61 -9.55 16.05
CA GLU A 134 -10.40 -10.79 16.09
C GLU A 134 -10.82 -11.27 14.70
N LYS A 135 -11.26 -10.34 13.83
CA LYS A 135 -11.60 -10.68 12.43
C LYS A 135 -10.40 -11.15 11.60
N LEU A 136 -9.20 -10.67 11.92
CA LEU A 136 -7.95 -11.08 11.26
C LEU A 136 -7.39 -12.38 11.83
N GLY A 137 -7.75 -12.74 13.06
CA GLY A 137 -7.07 -13.76 13.86
C GLY A 137 -5.88 -13.14 14.61
N ARG A 138 -5.85 -13.28 15.94
CA ARG A 138 -4.76 -12.73 16.78
C ARG A 138 -3.40 -13.26 16.37
N GLU A 139 -3.34 -14.53 15.98
CA GLU A 139 -2.15 -15.21 15.51
C GLU A 139 -1.57 -14.58 14.23
N ASN A 140 -2.41 -13.95 13.40
CA ASN A 140 -1.99 -13.30 12.16
C ASN A 140 -1.51 -11.86 12.37
N VAL A 141 -1.60 -11.32 13.59
CA VAL A 141 -1.16 -9.96 13.94
C VAL A 141 0.18 -10.03 14.65
N LEU A 142 1.14 -9.17 14.27
CA LEU A 142 2.50 -9.19 14.82
C LEU A 142 2.53 -8.96 16.34
N GLU A 143 1.92 -7.87 16.79
CA GLU A 143 1.74 -7.55 18.21
C GLU A 143 0.30 -7.09 18.43
N PRO A 144 -0.63 -8.02 18.73
CA PRO A 144 -2.06 -7.70 18.85
C PRO A 144 -2.37 -6.64 19.91
N ASP A 145 -1.57 -6.57 20.98
CA ASP A 145 -1.86 -5.70 22.12
C ASP A 145 -1.33 -4.27 21.95
N THR A 146 -0.45 -4.05 20.96
CA THR A 146 0.16 -2.74 20.67
C THR A 146 -0.17 -2.24 19.27
N ALA A 147 -0.58 -3.13 18.36
CA ALA A 147 -0.76 -2.89 16.93
C ALA A 147 0.50 -2.30 16.27
N LYS A 148 1.68 -2.83 16.65
CA LYS A 148 2.97 -2.37 16.14
C LYS A 148 3.08 -2.50 14.63
N ILE A 149 3.60 -1.46 13.99
CA ILE A 149 3.97 -1.46 12.57
C ILE A 149 5.47 -1.70 12.47
N ASP A 150 5.83 -2.91 12.04
CA ASP A 150 7.19 -3.39 11.83
C ASP A 150 7.18 -4.52 10.79
N GLN A 151 7.49 -4.20 9.54
CA GLN A 151 7.46 -5.15 8.44
C GLN A 151 8.62 -6.17 8.51
N PRO A 152 9.87 -5.79 8.86
CA PRO A 152 10.93 -6.75 9.12
C PRO A 152 10.54 -7.81 10.16
N MET A 153 9.95 -7.43 11.29
CA MET A 153 9.48 -8.41 12.28
C MET A 153 8.29 -9.24 11.78
N GLY A 154 7.38 -8.66 11.00
CA GLY A 154 6.31 -9.41 10.34
C GLY A 154 6.84 -10.49 9.39
N VAL A 155 7.90 -10.20 8.65
CA VAL A 155 8.58 -11.18 7.79
C VAL A 155 9.22 -12.29 8.63
N ASN A 156 9.90 -11.96 9.73
CA ASN A 156 10.43 -12.98 10.64
C ASN A 156 9.34 -13.90 11.20
N LYS A 157 8.21 -13.31 11.62
CA LYS A 157 7.05 -14.07 12.09
C LYS A 157 6.53 -15.02 11.01
N ALA A 158 6.38 -14.54 9.78
CA ALA A 158 5.92 -15.38 8.67
C ALA A 158 6.87 -16.55 8.38
N LEU A 159 8.18 -16.29 8.39
CA LEU A 159 9.18 -17.36 8.21
C LEU A 159 9.13 -18.40 9.35
N ASN A 160 8.96 -17.96 10.60
CA ASN A 160 8.85 -18.85 11.76
C ASN A 160 7.58 -19.71 11.73
N GLU A 161 6.52 -19.21 11.10
CA GLU A 161 5.26 -19.96 10.89
C GLU A 161 5.32 -20.90 9.68
N GLY A 162 6.45 -20.94 8.95
CA GLY A 162 6.69 -21.88 7.86
C GLY A 162 6.25 -21.38 6.49
N TYR A 163 5.90 -20.10 6.34
CA TYR A 163 5.64 -19.51 5.02
C TYR A 163 6.95 -19.37 4.22
N ASN A 164 6.90 -19.70 2.93
CA ASN A 164 8.07 -19.80 2.06
C ASN A 164 8.13 -18.68 1.02
N SER A 165 6.99 -18.39 0.39
CA SER A 165 6.88 -17.42 -0.71
C SER A 165 6.16 -16.17 -0.22
N ILE A 166 6.91 -15.28 0.44
CA ILE A 166 6.37 -14.12 1.15
C ILE A 166 6.45 -12.86 0.27
N ALA A 167 5.34 -12.14 0.14
CA ALA A 167 5.33 -10.75 -0.31
C ALA A 167 5.22 -9.78 0.89
N VAL A 168 5.85 -8.61 0.80
CA VAL A 168 5.76 -7.59 1.84
C VAL A 168 5.65 -6.20 1.25
N THR A 169 4.72 -5.40 1.77
CA THR A 169 4.59 -3.99 1.39
C THR A 169 5.40 -3.11 2.33
N VAL A 170 6.26 -2.23 1.79
CA VAL A 170 7.09 -1.31 2.58
C VAL A 170 6.92 0.12 2.10
N ALA A 171 6.99 1.07 3.04
CA ALA A 171 6.95 2.51 2.75
C ALA A 171 8.31 3.20 2.88
N SER A 172 9.37 2.45 3.25
CA SER A 172 10.71 2.99 3.47
C SER A 172 11.78 2.10 2.84
N LEU A 173 12.92 2.71 2.48
CA LEU A 173 14.11 1.97 2.03
C LEU A 173 14.74 1.16 3.16
N ASP A 174 14.66 1.66 4.39
CA ASP A 174 15.29 1.00 5.55
C ASP A 174 14.63 -0.35 5.82
N ASP A 175 13.30 -0.42 5.81
CA ASP A 175 12.56 -1.68 5.95
C ASP A 175 12.89 -2.64 4.80
N ALA A 176 12.91 -2.15 3.55
CA ALA A 176 13.29 -2.95 2.40
C ALA A 176 14.67 -3.60 2.56
N LYS A 177 15.66 -2.83 3.03
CA LYS A 177 17.02 -3.33 3.28
C LYS A 177 17.06 -4.35 4.42
N LYS A 178 16.37 -4.08 5.53
CA LYS A 178 16.30 -5.00 6.68
C LYS A 178 15.67 -6.33 6.28
N ILE A 179 14.57 -6.28 5.52
CA ILE A 179 13.90 -7.48 4.99
C ILE A 179 14.82 -8.29 4.09
N LYS A 180 15.53 -7.64 3.14
CA LYS A 180 16.46 -8.36 2.26
C LYS A 180 17.65 -8.96 3.00
N LYS A 181 18.03 -8.43 4.17
CA LYS A 181 19.03 -9.03 5.07
C LYS A 181 18.47 -10.24 5.83
N ILE A 182 17.20 -10.18 6.26
CA ILE A 182 16.50 -11.29 6.91
C ILE A 182 16.39 -12.47 5.96
N ASN A 183 15.83 -12.22 4.76
CA ASN A 183 15.71 -13.24 3.73
C ASN A 183 15.64 -12.56 2.35
N SER A 184 16.66 -12.81 1.53
CA SER A 184 16.78 -12.21 0.20
C SER A 184 15.70 -12.65 -0.79
N LYS A 185 15.02 -13.78 -0.52
CA LYS A 185 13.95 -14.34 -1.37
C LYS A 185 12.59 -13.67 -1.17
N VAL A 186 12.39 -12.92 -0.08
CA VAL A 186 11.12 -12.22 0.19
C VAL A 186 10.87 -11.16 -0.88
N TYR A 187 9.67 -11.15 -1.47
CA TYR A 187 9.30 -10.20 -2.52
C TYR A 187 8.88 -8.85 -1.92
N VAL A 188 9.60 -7.80 -2.28
CA VAL A 188 9.39 -6.47 -1.67
C VAL A 188 8.60 -5.56 -2.62
N PHE A 189 7.49 -5.03 -2.12
CA PHE A 189 6.60 -4.11 -2.81
C PHE A 189 6.71 -2.72 -2.18
N ALA A 190 7.40 -1.81 -2.84
CA ALA A 190 7.59 -0.44 -2.37
C ALA A 190 6.39 0.45 -2.74
N VAL A 191 5.72 0.98 -1.72
CA VAL A 191 4.49 1.77 -1.83
C VAL A 191 4.61 3.12 -1.13
N HIS A 192 3.68 4.03 -1.41
CA HIS A 192 3.57 5.30 -0.68
C HIS A 192 4.83 6.20 -0.76
N LEU A 193 5.47 6.22 -1.94
CA LEU A 193 6.79 6.80 -2.16
C LEU A 193 6.81 8.30 -2.52
N THR A 194 5.70 9.02 -2.34
CA THR A 194 5.69 10.48 -2.62
C THR A 194 6.71 11.21 -1.73
N GLY A 195 7.54 12.05 -2.33
CA GLY A 195 8.52 12.87 -1.62
C GLY A 195 9.79 12.14 -1.15
N ILE A 196 10.04 10.91 -1.61
CA ILE A 196 11.32 10.25 -1.35
C ILE A 196 12.47 10.95 -2.09
N THR A 197 13.68 10.81 -1.58
CA THR A 197 14.89 11.35 -2.21
C THR A 197 15.32 10.54 -3.42
N ARG A 198 16.15 11.13 -4.30
CA ARG A 198 16.76 10.43 -5.43
C ARG A 198 17.58 9.21 -5.00
N LYS A 199 18.38 9.36 -3.93
CA LYS A 199 19.21 8.28 -3.39
C LYS A 199 18.36 7.12 -2.89
N GLU A 200 17.25 7.40 -2.22
CA GLU A 200 16.31 6.37 -1.80
C GLU A 200 15.68 5.66 -3.00
N ALA A 201 15.24 6.42 -4.00
CA ALA A 201 14.67 5.89 -5.23
C ALA A 201 15.63 4.92 -5.94
N GLU A 202 16.89 5.31 -6.13
CA GLU A 202 17.92 4.47 -6.76
C GLU A 202 18.17 3.18 -5.98
N MET A 203 18.16 3.25 -4.65
CA MET A 203 18.35 2.07 -3.82
C MET A 203 17.11 1.18 -3.75
N LEU A 204 15.89 1.73 -3.85
CA LEU A 204 14.67 0.95 -3.97
C LEU A 204 14.68 0.11 -5.24
N PHE A 205 15.14 0.64 -6.39
CA PHE A 205 15.30 -0.15 -7.62
C PHE A 205 16.34 -1.28 -7.51
N LYS A 206 17.18 -1.29 -6.47
CA LYS A 206 18.12 -2.40 -6.19
C LYS A 206 17.61 -3.39 -5.14
N THR A 207 16.56 -3.03 -4.41
CA THR A 207 16.12 -3.78 -3.21
C THR A 207 14.67 -4.24 -3.27
N ALA A 208 13.81 -3.54 -4.01
CA ALA A 208 12.42 -3.91 -4.22
C ALA A 208 12.25 -4.71 -5.51
N ASP A 209 11.16 -5.48 -5.57
CA ASP A 209 10.73 -6.24 -6.74
C ASP A 209 9.71 -5.43 -7.55
N ILE A 210 8.77 -4.79 -6.85
CA ILE A 210 7.74 -3.92 -7.40
C ILE A 210 7.78 -2.56 -6.73
N ILE A 211 7.63 -1.49 -7.51
CA ILE A 211 7.76 -0.10 -7.04
C ILE A 211 6.63 0.74 -7.64
N THR A 212 5.83 1.38 -6.79
CA THR A 212 4.79 2.32 -7.25
C THR A 212 5.31 3.74 -7.28
N SER A 213 5.01 4.49 -8.33
CA SER A 213 5.61 5.82 -8.49
C SER A 213 4.99 6.90 -7.61
N CYS A 214 3.71 6.77 -7.27
CA CYS A 214 2.89 7.85 -6.68
C CYS A 214 3.20 9.21 -7.36
N ALA A 215 3.43 10.27 -6.59
CA ALA A 215 3.88 11.57 -7.10
C ALA A 215 5.41 11.76 -7.04
N SER A 216 6.19 10.69 -6.80
CA SER A 216 7.65 10.79 -6.79
C SER A 216 8.20 11.09 -8.17
N LYS A 217 8.87 12.23 -8.34
CA LYS A 217 9.58 12.53 -9.59
C LYS A 217 10.74 11.56 -9.82
N HIS A 218 11.46 11.21 -8.75
CA HIS A 218 12.65 10.37 -8.82
C HIS A 218 12.35 8.92 -9.21
N ILE A 219 11.30 8.31 -8.64
CA ILE A 219 10.89 6.96 -9.04
C ILE A 219 10.50 6.92 -10.53
N ARG A 220 9.81 7.96 -11.01
CA ARG A 220 9.40 8.04 -12.43
C ARG A 220 10.60 8.13 -13.36
N GLU A 221 11.52 9.07 -13.10
CA GLU A 221 12.73 9.25 -13.91
C GLU A 221 13.60 7.99 -13.97
N ILE A 222 13.77 7.32 -12.82
CA ILE A 222 14.61 6.13 -12.73
C ILE A 222 13.88 4.93 -13.35
N GLY A 223 12.61 4.74 -13.03
CA GLY A 223 11.80 3.63 -13.53
C GLY A 223 11.67 3.65 -15.05
N ASP A 224 11.44 4.82 -15.64
CA ASP A 224 11.33 4.97 -17.10
C ASP A 224 12.63 4.65 -17.84
N LYS A 225 13.78 4.72 -17.16
CA LYS A 225 15.10 4.41 -17.73
C LYS A 225 15.60 2.99 -17.41
N LYS A 226 15.25 2.45 -16.24
CA LYS A 226 15.92 1.28 -15.66
C LYS A 226 14.99 0.12 -15.30
N ALA A 227 13.67 0.33 -15.24
CA ALA A 227 12.76 -0.75 -14.88
C ALA A 227 12.74 -1.83 -15.98
N LEU A 228 12.62 -3.09 -15.58
CA LEU A 228 12.46 -4.21 -16.51
C LEU A 228 11.08 -4.19 -17.16
N PHE A 229 10.09 -3.65 -16.46
CA PHE A 229 8.73 -3.52 -16.96
C PHE A 229 8.02 -2.34 -16.28
N LYS A 230 7.08 -1.73 -17.00
CA LYS A 230 6.24 -0.63 -16.53
C LYS A 230 4.78 -0.92 -16.89
N ALA A 231 3.89 -0.79 -15.91
CA ALA A 231 2.45 -0.88 -16.11
C ALA A 231 1.75 0.39 -15.61
N GLY A 232 0.78 0.87 -16.38
CA GLY A 232 0.01 2.07 -16.06
C GLY A 232 0.70 3.37 -16.48
N TYR A 233 -0.12 4.42 -16.61
CA TYR A 233 0.30 5.70 -17.18
C TYR A 233 0.31 6.82 -16.13
N SER A 234 -0.86 7.07 -15.51
CA SER A 234 -1.03 8.15 -14.54
C SER A 234 -0.27 7.90 -13.23
N ILE A 235 -0.30 6.68 -12.70
CA ILE A 235 0.47 6.23 -11.53
C ILE A 235 1.12 4.89 -11.91
N PRO A 236 2.29 4.91 -12.56
CA PRO A 236 2.94 3.68 -12.99
C PRO A 236 3.40 2.80 -11.83
N ILE A 237 3.39 1.50 -12.09
CA ILE A 237 4.02 0.46 -11.28
C ILE A 237 5.18 -0.10 -12.11
N TYR A 238 6.35 -0.11 -11.50
CA TYR A 238 7.59 -0.58 -12.12
C TYR A 238 7.99 -1.93 -11.53
N ALA A 239 8.49 -2.82 -12.38
CA ALA A 239 9.21 -4.01 -11.98
C ALA A 239 10.72 -3.73 -11.99
N ALA A 240 11.37 -3.94 -10.86
CA ALA A 240 12.82 -3.87 -10.74
C ALA A 240 13.48 -5.25 -10.92
N THR A 241 12.73 -6.34 -10.74
CA THR A 241 13.22 -7.72 -10.88
C THR A 241 12.36 -8.53 -11.85
N LYS A 242 12.88 -9.68 -12.31
CA LYS A 242 12.15 -10.62 -13.16
C LYS A 242 10.91 -11.20 -12.48
N ALA A 243 10.97 -11.39 -11.16
CA ALA A 243 9.81 -11.77 -10.37
C ALA A 243 8.73 -10.66 -10.40
N GLY A 244 9.12 -9.40 -10.16
CA GLY A 244 8.21 -8.26 -10.26
C GLY A 244 7.55 -8.13 -11.65
N GLU A 245 8.32 -8.36 -12.73
CA GLU A 245 7.81 -8.36 -14.11
C GLU A 245 6.74 -9.46 -14.29
N LYS A 246 7.02 -10.69 -13.82
CA LYS A 246 6.08 -11.81 -13.86
C LYS A 246 4.79 -11.48 -13.10
N PHE A 247 4.88 -10.88 -11.92
CA PHE A 247 3.73 -10.55 -11.08
C PHE A 247 2.83 -9.49 -11.73
N ILE A 248 3.44 -8.43 -12.26
CA ILE A 248 2.71 -7.41 -13.02
C ILE A 248 2.00 -8.03 -14.22
N LYS A 249 2.70 -8.84 -15.03
CA LYS A 249 2.12 -9.51 -16.21
C LYS A 249 0.99 -10.47 -15.84
N LYS A 250 1.11 -11.19 -14.74
CA LYS A 250 0.06 -12.08 -14.22
C LYS A 250 -1.22 -11.28 -13.92
N ARG A 251 -1.09 -10.15 -13.21
CA ARG A 251 -2.25 -9.27 -12.96
C ARG A 251 -2.84 -8.71 -14.24
N ILE A 252 -2.01 -8.28 -15.20
CA ILE A 252 -2.50 -7.78 -16.50
C ILE A 252 -3.29 -8.86 -17.24
N LYS A 253 -2.81 -10.10 -17.28
CA LYS A 253 -3.50 -11.22 -17.90
C LYS A 253 -4.86 -11.46 -17.24
N LYS A 254 -4.91 -11.45 -15.91
CA LYS A 254 -6.15 -11.67 -15.13
C LYS A 254 -7.25 -10.65 -15.46
N ILE A 255 -6.88 -9.40 -15.71
CA ILE A 255 -7.85 -8.33 -16.02
C ILE A 255 -8.13 -8.18 -17.52
N GLY A 256 -7.62 -9.08 -18.37
CA GLY A 256 -7.84 -9.04 -19.83
C GLY A 256 -7.02 -7.97 -20.56
N GLY A 257 -5.90 -7.52 -19.99
CA GLY A 257 -5.03 -6.51 -20.58
C GLY A 257 -5.15 -5.12 -19.94
N LEU A 258 -4.22 -4.22 -20.30
CA LEU A 258 -4.29 -2.82 -19.90
C LEU A 258 -5.03 -2.02 -20.96
N LYS A 259 -5.98 -1.18 -20.53
CA LYS A 259 -6.59 -0.18 -21.41
C LYS A 259 -5.59 0.95 -21.66
N GLU A 260 -5.36 1.26 -22.94
CA GLU A 260 -4.59 2.43 -23.31
C GLU A 260 -5.24 3.72 -22.79
N LYS A 261 -4.41 4.68 -22.40
CA LYS A 261 -4.88 6.00 -21.97
C LYS A 261 -4.17 7.08 -22.75
N LYS A 262 -4.89 7.73 -23.66
CA LYS A 262 -4.43 8.93 -24.35
C LYS A 262 -4.29 10.08 -23.34
N ASN A 263 -3.17 10.79 -23.38
CA ASN A 263 -2.88 11.98 -22.55
C ASN A 263 -3.13 11.76 -21.04
N PRO A 264 -2.37 10.85 -20.40
CA PRO A 264 -2.57 10.53 -19.00
C PRO A 264 -2.21 11.72 -18.10
N LYS A 265 -3.20 12.30 -17.43
CA LYS A 265 -2.94 13.27 -16.36
C LYS A 265 -2.06 12.64 -15.27
N LEU A 266 -1.04 13.36 -14.85
CA LEU A 266 -0.10 12.96 -13.80
C LEU A 266 -0.48 13.62 -12.47
N PRO A 267 -0.04 13.09 -11.31
CA PRO A 267 -0.07 13.84 -10.07
C PRO A 267 0.68 15.16 -10.21
N TYR A 268 0.25 16.19 -9.49
CA TYR A 268 0.87 17.52 -9.58
C TYR A 268 0.97 18.22 -8.22
N PRO A 269 2.12 18.84 -7.88
CA PRO A 269 3.41 18.64 -8.54
C PRO A 269 3.92 17.19 -8.42
N LEU A 270 4.86 16.83 -9.29
CA LEU A 270 5.74 15.69 -9.04
C LEU A 270 6.89 16.18 -8.15
N ILE A 271 7.12 15.50 -7.04
CA ILE A 271 8.05 15.94 -5.99
C ILE A 271 9.08 14.88 -5.66
#